data_AF-A0A382E5X6-F1
#
_entry.id   AF-A0A382E5X6-F1
#
_cell.length_a   1.000
_cell.length_b   1.000
_cell.length_c   1.000
_cell.angle_alpha   90.00
_cell.angle_beta   90.00
_cell.angle_gamma   90.00
#
_symmetry.space_group_name_H-M   'P 1'
#
loop_
_entity.id
_entity.type
_entity.pdbx_description
1 polymer ?
#
loop_
_entity_poly.entity_id
_entity_poly.type
_entity_poly.pdbx_seq_one_letter_code
_entity_poly.pdbx_strand_id
1 'polypeptide(L)'
;MPIKVLAIGDVGNVVRTLQKYSKKSKIRLIKYPIDGSATFTDPDNIETFKTWKVKEHVQKINEIKDDYDVCLTMSSERVAYLADLNYISYYVGGDIEAPRFKKNSKDSAAEGDDSVHSRNIFERKFYWNAFKNAVAHVAGVWQFTELEKYTK
;
A
#
# COMPACT_ATOMS: atom_id res chain seq x y z
N MET A 1 2.95 23.56 -11.52
CA MET A 1 1.69 23.20 -10.83
C MET A 1 2.01 22.34 -9.62
N PRO A 2 1.18 22.37 -8.55
CA PRO A 2 1.33 21.46 -7.44
C PRO A 2 1.03 20.02 -7.90
N ILE A 3 1.90 19.06 -7.55
CA ILE A 3 1.66 17.64 -7.84
C ILE A 3 0.48 17.18 -6.98
N LYS A 4 -0.53 16.58 -7.62
CA LYS A 4 -1.71 16.01 -6.96
C LYS A 4 -1.51 14.51 -6.79
N VAL A 5 -1.50 14.06 -5.55
CA VAL A 5 -1.23 12.67 -5.16
C VAL A 5 -2.50 12.05 -4.58
N LEU A 6 -2.89 10.89 -5.10
CA LEU A 6 -3.92 10.05 -4.49
C LEU A 6 -3.26 8.96 -3.65
N ALA A 7 -3.35 9.07 -2.33
CA ALA A 7 -2.82 8.07 -1.43
C ALA A 7 -3.90 7.07 -1.03
N ILE A 8 -3.62 5.77 -1.19
CA ILE A 8 -4.59 4.68 -0.99
C ILE A 8 -4.01 3.62 -0.05
N GLY A 9 -4.84 3.18 0.90
CA GLY A 9 -4.51 2.10 1.84
C GLY A 9 -4.18 2.64 3.22
N ASP A 10 -3.51 1.83 4.04
CA ASP A 10 -3.22 2.19 5.43
C ASP A 10 -1.97 3.10 5.55
N VAL A 11 -2.02 4.22 4.84
CA VAL A 11 -0.89 5.15 4.67
C VAL A 11 -1.04 6.42 5.51
N GLY A 12 -2.01 6.46 6.43
CA GLY A 12 -2.49 7.69 7.07
C GLY A 12 -1.40 8.47 7.81
N ASN A 13 -0.64 7.80 8.68
CA ASN A 13 0.42 8.43 9.45
C ASN A 13 1.57 8.93 8.58
N VAL A 14 1.95 8.16 7.56
CA VAL A 14 3.00 8.53 6.60
C VAL A 14 2.55 9.72 5.77
N VAL A 15 1.35 9.67 5.18
CA VAL A 15 0.80 10.77 4.36
C VAL A 15 0.65 12.05 5.16
N ARG A 16 0.17 11.97 6.40
CA ARG A 16 0.06 13.15 7.28
C ARG A 16 1.42 13.79 7.54
N THR A 17 2.46 12.96 7.68
CA THR A 17 3.84 13.44 7.82
C THR A 17 4.32 14.07 6.52
N LEU A 18 4.11 13.42 5.37
CA LEU A 18 4.45 13.96 4.07
C LEU A 18 3.78 15.32 3.83
N GLN A 19 2.48 15.47 4.11
CA GLN A 19 1.74 16.73 3.99
C GLN A 19 2.36 17.88 4.82
N LYS A 20 3.02 17.59 5.95
CA LYS A 20 3.74 18.62 6.72
C LYS A 20 4.92 19.19 5.94
N TYR A 21 5.62 18.38 5.16
CA TYR A 21 6.84 18.76 4.45
C TYR A 21 6.62 19.06 2.95
N SER A 22 5.60 18.48 2.32
CA SER A 22 5.26 18.63 0.90
C SER A 22 4.30 19.79 0.67
N LYS A 23 4.66 21.01 1.07
CA LYS A 23 3.79 22.20 0.97
C LYS A 23 3.34 22.56 -0.44
N LYS A 24 4.08 22.09 -1.46
CA LYS A 24 3.80 22.31 -2.88
C LYS A 24 2.96 21.20 -3.51
N SER A 25 2.64 20.11 -2.79
CA SER A 25 1.86 18.99 -3.32
C SER A 25 0.52 18.90 -2.60
N LYS A 26 -0.52 18.44 -3.30
CA LYS A 26 -1.83 18.17 -2.72
C LYS A 26 -1.99 16.66 -2.59
N ILE A 27 -2.10 16.14 -1.37
CA ILE A 27 -2.24 14.71 -1.13
C ILE A 27 -3.65 14.46 -0.58
N ARG A 28 -4.49 13.72 -1.30
CA ARG A 28 -5.76 13.18 -0.80
C ARG A 28 -5.52 11.75 -0.34
N LEU A 29 -6.08 11.40 0.81
CA LEU A 29 -6.00 10.07 1.38
C LEU A 29 -7.36 9.38 1.34
N ILE A 30 -7.41 8.15 0.83
CA ILE A 30 -8.55 7.25 0.96
C ILE A 30 -8.08 5.95 1.64
N LYS A 31 -8.60 5.66 2.82
CA LYS A 31 -8.29 4.44 3.57
C LYS A 31 -9.25 3.31 3.21
N TYR A 32 -8.85 2.08 3.53
CA TYR A 32 -9.76 0.95 3.55
C TYR A 32 -10.80 1.10 4.66
N PRO A 33 -11.92 0.35 4.61
CA PRO A 33 -12.92 0.37 5.67
C PRO A 33 -12.25 0.11 7.03
N ILE A 34 -12.61 0.89 8.04
CA ILE A 34 -12.10 0.70 9.40
C ILE A 34 -12.90 -0.45 10.03
N ASP A 35 -12.20 -1.46 10.56
CA ASP A 35 -12.79 -2.54 11.34
C ASP A 35 -12.03 -2.70 12.67
N GLY A 36 -12.75 -3.07 13.73
CA GLY A 36 -12.19 -3.32 15.05
C GLY A 36 -11.37 -2.17 15.67
N SER A 37 -10.17 -2.50 16.18
CA SER A 37 -9.29 -1.62 16.96
C SER A 37 -8.67 -0.46 16.19
N ALA A 38 -8.78 -0.44 14.86
CA ALA A 38 -8.28 0.65 14.01
C ALA A 38 -9.06 1.98 14.21
N THR A 39 -10.25 1.93 14.82
CA THR A 39 -11.06 3.11 15.18
C THR A 39 -10.36 4.09 16.14
N PHE A 40 -9.40 3.63 16.96
CA PHE A 40 -8.78 4.46 18.02
C PHE A 40 -7.54 5.25 17.57
N THR A 41 -6.93 4.89 16.44
CA THR A 41 -5.62 5.44 16.02
C THR A 41 -5.71 6.33 14.79
N ASP A 42 -6.86 6.37 14.13
CA ASP A 42 -7.04 7.14 12.91
C ASP A 42 -7.34 8.62 13.16
N PRO A 43 -6.71 9.52 12.41
CA PRO A 43 -7.10 10.93 12.38
C PRO A 43 -8.58 11.12 12.02
N ASP A 44 -9.25 12.05 12.69
CA ASP A 44 -10.60 12.47 12.34
C ASP A 44 -10.71 12.90 10.86
N ASN A 45 -11.84 12.58 10.23
CA ASN A 45 -12.23 12.99 8.87
C ASN A 45 -11.40 12.43 7.70
N ILE A 46 -10.80 11.24 7.83
CA ILE A 46 -10.22 10.55 6.68
C ILE A 46 -11.31 9.85 5.86
N GLU A 47 -11.31 10.07 4.55
CA GLU A 47 -12.20 9.36 3.62
C GLU A 47 -11.86 7.87 3.62
N THR A 48 -12.88 7.02 3.74
CA THR A 48 -12.74 5.56 3.69
C THR A 48 -13.56 4.99 2.54
N PHE A 49 -13.09 3.86 2.00
CA PHE A 49 -13.95 3.04 1.16
C PHE A 49 -15.12 2.47 1.96
N LYS A 50 -16.27 2.34 1.30
CA LYS A 50 -17.50 1.84 1.93
C LYS A 50 -17.48 0.33 2.22
N THR A 51 -16.74 -0.44 1.43
CA THR A 51 -16.70 -1.90 1.54
C THR A 51 -15.28 -2.41 1.29
N TRP A 52 -15.05 -3.70 1.54
CA TRP A 52 -13.79 -4.38 1.22
C TRP A 52 -13.69 -4.89 -0.23
N LYS A 53 -14.73 -4.66 -1.04
CA LYS A 53 -14.79 -5.19 -2.40
C LYS A 53 -13.91 -4.36 -3.33
N VAL A 54 -12.88 -5.01 -3.89
CA VAL A 54 -11.95 -4.42 -4.86
C VAL A 54 -12.67 -3.74 -6.03
N LYS A 55 -13.76 -4.34 -6.54
CA LYS A 55 -14.55 -3.77 -7.63
C LYS A 55 -15.08 -2.37 -7.30
N GLU A 56 -15.57 -2.18 -6.08
CA GLU A 56 -16.12 -0.89 -5.63
C GLU A 56 -15.00 0.13 -5.39
N HIS A 57 -13.84 -0.31 -4.91
CA HIS A 57 -12.65 0.55 -4.83
C HIS A 57 -12.24 1.07 -6.20
N VAL A 58 -12.12 0.17 -7.19
CA VAL A 58 -11.73 0.51 -8.56
C VAL A 58 -12.76 1.45 -9.19
N GLN A 59 -14.06 1.21 -9.00
CA GLN A 59 -15.12 2.11 -9.47
C GLN A 59 -14.94 3.52 -8.88
N LYS A 60 -14.80 3.62 -7.56
CA LYS A 60 -14.61 4.90 -6.88
C LYS A 60 -13.36 5.65 -7.36
N ILE A 61 -12.27 4.93 -7.60
CA ILE A 61 -11.02 5.52 -8.08
C ILE A 61 -11.18 6.01 -9.53
N ASN A 62 -11.82 5.23 -10.39
CA ASN A 62 -12.06 5.63 -11.78
C ASN A 62 -12.90 6.91 -11.90
N GLU A 63 -13.77 7.21 -10.92
CA GLU A 63 -14.52 8.47 -10.88
C GLU A 63 -13.65 9.71 -10.60
N ILE A 64 -12.48 9.53 -9.97
CA ILE A 64 -11.65 10.65 -9.48
C ILE A 64 -10.22 10.65 -10.04
N LYS A 65 -9.79 9.59 -10.74
CA LYS A 65 -8.38 9.37 -11.05
C LYS A 65 -7.74 10.45 -11.91
N ASP A 66 -8.51 11.04 -12.81
CA ASP A 66 -8.03 12.05 -13.77
C ASP A 66 -7.67 13.38 -13.07
N ASP A 67 -8.08 13.56 -11.81
CA ASP A 67 -7.67 14.69 -10.98
C ASP A 67 -6.30 14.51 -10.33
N TYR A 68 -5.61 13.38 -10.49
CA TYR A 68 -4.35 13.07 -9.82
C TYR A 68 -3.23 12.71 -10.79
N ASP A 69 -2.02 13.20 -10.49
CA ASP A 69 -0.84 12.95 -11.31
C ASP A 69 -0.21 11.59 -11.00
N VAL A 70 -0.28 11.16 -9.74
CA VAL A 70 0.32 9.91 -9.24
C VAL A 70 -0.43 9.36 -8.04
N CYS A 71 -0.40 8.05 -7.88
CA CYS A 71 -0.95 7.35 -6.74
C CYS A 71 0.18 6.84 -5.82
N LEU A 72 -0.03 6.95 -4.50
CA LEU A 72 0.83 6.34 -3.50
C LEU A 72 0.05 5.20 -2.84
N THR A 73 0.60 3.99 -2.85
CA THR A 73 -0.06 2.81 -2.27
C THR A 73 0.84 2.12 -1.24
N MET A 74 0.23 1.58 -0.19
CA MET A 74 0.88 0.60 0.70
C MET A 74 0.11 -0.71 0.64
N SER A 75 0.75 -1.77 0.18
CA SER A 75 0.15 -3.11 -0.01
C SER A 75 -1.22 -3.14 -0.71
N SER A 76 -1.43 -2.15 -1.58
CA SER A 76 -2.69 -1.85 -2.26
C SER A 76 -2.52 -1.71 -3.78
N GLU A 77 -1.39 -2.18 -4.31
CA GLU A 77 -0.97 -2.04 -5.71
C GLU A 77 -1.97 -2.65 -6.66
N ARG A 78 -2.64 -3.74 -6.24
CA ARG A 78 -3.69 -4.38 -7.04
C ARG A 78 -4.79 -3.39 -7.41
N VAL A 79 -5.21 -2.53 -6.47
CA VAL A 79 -6.29 -1.57 -6.72
C VAL A 79 -5.81 -0.48 -7.68
N ALA A 80 -4.62 0.07 -7.46
CA ALA A 80 -4.05 1.08 -8.35
C ALA A 80 -3.79 0.54 -9.77
N TYR A 81 -3.28 -0.70 -9.87
CA TYR A 81 -3.08 -1.38 -11.14
C TYR A 81 -4.39 -1.60 -11.90
N LEU A 82 -5.44 -2.10 -11.22
CA LEU A 82 -6.74 -2.32 -11.85
C LEU A 82 -7.47 -1.03 -12.25
N ALA A 83 -7.16 0.09 -11.59
CA ALA A 83 -7.67 1.41 -11.94
C ALA A 83 -6.84 2.13 -13.02
N ASP A 84 -5.76 1.50 -13.51
CA ASP A 84 -4.85 2.08 -14.50
C ASP A 84 -4.27 3.43 -14.03
N LEU A 85 -3.74 3.44 -12.80
CA LEU A 85 -3.06 4.59 -12.22
C LEU A 85 -1.55 4.50 -12.41
N ASN A 86 -0.89 5.65 -12.60
CA ASN A 86 0.54 5.74 -12.33
C ASN A 86 0.74 5.68 -10.81
N TYR A 87 1.38 4.64 -10.30
CA TYR A 87 1.51 4.45 -8.85
C TYR A 87 2.92 4.14 -8.37
N ILE A 88 3.19 4.58 -7.13
CA ILE A 88 4.37 4.22 -6.36
C ILE A 88 3.87 3.34 -5.22
N SER A 89 4.35 2.09 -5.19
CA SER A 89 4.16 1.22 -4.04
C SER A 89 5.31 1.41 -3.05
N TYR A 90 4.99 1.47 -1.77
CA TYR A 90 5.97 1.36 -0.71
C TYR A 90 5.54 0.28 0.28
N TYR A 91 6.51 -0.41 0.85
CA TYR A 91 6.31 -1.57 1.72
C TYR A 91 6.91 -1.29 3.10
N VAL A 92 6.23 -1.72 4.16
CA VAL A 92 6.71 -1.58 5.54
C VAL A 92 6.36 -2.82 6.37
N GLY A 93 7.17 -3.12 7.39
CA GLY A 93 6.86 -4.13 8.41
C GLY A 93 6.31 -5.45 7.86
N GLY A 94 5.06 -5.77 8.22
CA GLY A 94 4.38 -7.01 7.83
C GLY A 94 4.24 -7.22 6.32
N ASP A 95 4.22 -6.16 5.50
CA ASP A 95 4.21 -6.28 4.04
C ASP A 95 5.49 -6.94 3.50
N ILE A 96 6.58 -6.69 4.22
CA ILE A 96 7.90 -7.25 3.99
C ILE A 96 7.93 -8.63 4.65
N GLU A 97 7.68 -8.73 5.96
CA GLU A 97 7.82 -9.98 6.72
C GLU A 97 6.92 -11.12 6.22
N ALA A 98 5.70 -10.82 5.79
CA ALA A 98 4.74 -11.78 5.24
C ALA A 98 4.30 -11.41 3.80
N PRO A 99 5.19 -11.49 2.80
CA PRO A 99 4.91 -10.91 1.50
C PRO A 99 3.87 -11.70 0.70
N ARG A 100 2.99 -10.96 0.02
CA ARG A 100 1.89 -11.53 -0.79
C ARG A 100 2.33 -12.42 -1.96
N PHE A 101 3.60 -12.36 -2.34
CA PHE A 101 4.16 -13.20 -3.40
C PHE A 101 4.70 -14.55 -2.91
N LYS A 102 4.94 -14.74 -1.60
CA LYS A 102 5.32 -16.04 -1.02
C LYS A 102 4.08 -16.92 -0.86
N LYS A 103 4.21 -18.21 -1.15
CA LYS A 103 3.10 -19.16 -1.00
C LYS A 103 2.86 -19.37 0.49
N ASN A 104 1.61 -19.29 0.94
CA ASN A 104 1.23 -19.48 2.34
C ASN A 104 2.10 -18.63 3.28
N SER A 105 2.27 -17.34 2.94
CA SER A 105 3.12 -16.45 3.71
C SER A 105 2.61 -16.33 5.14
N LYS A 106 3.51 -16.46 6.10
CA LYS A 106 3.25 -16.34 7.54
C LYS A 106 3.90 -15.06 8.05
N ASP A 107 3.27 -14.42 9.01
CA ASP A 107 3.85 -13.31 9.75
C ASP A 107 4.70 -13.89 10.86
N SER A 108 5.99 -13.54 10.88
CA SER A 108 6.94 -13.96 11.91
C SER A 108 6.55 -13.52 13.32
N ALA A 109 5.73 -12.48 13.44
CA ALA A 109 5.25 -11.94 14.70
C ALA A 109 3.86 -12.46 15.12
N ALA A 110 3.14 -13.17 14.25
CA ALA A 110 1.81 -13.69 14.57
C ALA A 110 1.90 -15.08 15.24
N GLU A 111 1.33 -15.22 16.44
CA GLU A 111 1.17 -16.53 17.09
C GLU A 111 0.10 -17.35 16.34
N GLY A 112 0.53 -18.32 15.54
CA GLY A 112 -0.36 -19.24 14.81
C GLY A 112 0.30 -19.82 13.55
N ASP A 113 -0.22 -20.95 13.06
CA ASP A 113 0.30 -21.58 11.84
C ASP A 113 -0.44 -21.15 10.56
N ASP A 114 -1.40 -20.23 10.71
CA ASP A 114 -2.26 -19.76 9.64
C ASP A 114 -1.51 -18.81 8.69
N SER A 115 -1.70 -19.03 7.40
CA SER A 115 -1.15 -18.13 6.39
C SER A 115 -1.90 -16.80 6.41
N VAL A 116 -1.18 -15.69 6.49
CA VAL A 116 -1.73 -14.32 6.36
C VAL A 116 -2.30 -14.11 4.96
N HIS A 117 -1.72 -14.76 3.95
CA HIS A 117 -2.12 -14.63 2.56
C HIS A 117 -2.19 -15.98 1.83
N SER A 118 -3.36 -16.27 1.26
CA SER A 118 -3.62 -17.41 0.36
C SER A 118 -3.85 -16.93 -1.07
N ARG A 119 -2.77 -16.59 -1.78
CA ARG A 119 -2.82 -16.06 -3.15
C ARG A 119 -2.53 -17.14 -4.19
N ASN A 120 -3.23 -17.07 -5.33
CA ASN A 120 -2.96 -17.97 -6.46
C ASN A 120 -1.66 -17.59 -7.20
N ILE A 121 -1.22 -18.41 -8.15
CA ILE A 121 0.05 -18.20 -8.87
C ILE A 121 0.11 -16.88 -9.64
N PHE A 122 -1.01 -16.42 -10.21
CA PHE A 122 -1.06 -15.18 -10.97
C PHE A 122 -0.97 -13.96 -10.06
N GLU A 123 -1.72 -13.97 -8.96
CA GLU A 123 -1.65 -12.91 -7.94
C GLU A 123 -0.24 -12.82 -7.36
N ARG A 124 0.36 -13.95 -7.01
CA ARG A 124 1.73 -13.99 -6.48
C ARG A 124 2.75 -13.44 -7.47
N LYS A 125 2.63 -13.79 -8.76
CA LYS A 125 3.50 -13.27 -9.82
C LYS A 125 3.33 -11.75 -9.98
N PHE A 126 2.10 -11.23 -9.87
CA PHE A 126 1.84 -9.80 -9.87
C PHE A 126 2.59 -9.09 -8.73
N TYR A 127 2.41 -9.53 -7.47
CA TYR A 127 3.08 -8.92 -6.32
C TYR A 127 4.61 -9.06 -6.39
N TRP A 128 5.12 -10.19 -6.89
CA TRP A 128 6.56 -10.36 -7.11
C TRP A 128 7.10 -9.36 -8.12
N ASN A 129 6.37 -9.14 -9.22
CA ASN A 129 6.78 -8.18 -10.25
C ASN A 129 6.75 -6.74 -9.72
N ALA A 130 5.75 -6.36 -8.92
CA ALA A 130 5.73 -5.05 -8.27
C ALA A 130 6.93 -4.89 -7.33
N PHE A 131 7.18 -5.88 -6.48
CA PHE A 131 8.25 -5.85 -5.49
C PHE A 131 9.66 -5.84 -6.10
N LYS A 132 9.94 -6.72 -7.08
CA LYS A 132 11.29 -6.84 -7.69
C LYS A 132 11.71 -5.59 -8.48
N ASN A 133 10.72 -4.77 -8.87
CA ASN A 133 10.89 -3.47 -9.54
C ASN A 133 11.14 -2.33 -8.54
N ALA A 134 11.35 -2.63 -7.26
CA ALA A 134 11.75 -1.64 -6.27
C ALA A 134 12.93 -0.80 -6.77
N VAL A 135 12.96 0.48 -6.44
CA VAL A 135 14.05 1.40 -6.81
C VAL A 135 14.90 1.79 -5.61
N ALA A 136 14.40 1.57 -4.39
CA ALA A 136 15.08 1.91 -3.15
C ALA A 136 14.65 0.96 -2.01
N HIS A 137 15.55 0.75 -1.06
CA HIS A 137 15.31 0.08 0.21
C HIS A 137 15.87 0.99 1.32
N VAL A 138 15.04 1.34 2.29
CA VAL A 138 15.40 2.27 3.37
C VAL A 138 15.08 1.60 4.70
N ALA A 139 15.88 0.60 5.07
CA ALA A 139 15.83 -0.04 6.38
C ALA A 139 17.24 -0.13 6.96
N GLY A 140 17.36 0.08 8.28
CA GLY A 140 18.65 0.02 8.99
C GLY A 140 19.13 -1.39 9.30
N VAL A 141 18.31 -2.41 9.05
CA VAL A 141 18.61 -3.81 9.31
C VAL A 141 18.14 -4.69 8.16
N TRP A 142 18.84 -5.82 8.02
CA TRP A 142 18.55 -6.88 7.08
C TRP A 142 17.23 -7.57 7.46
N GLN A 143 16.17 -7.31 6.71
CA GLN A 143 14.92 -8.07 6.83
C GLN A 143 14.63 -8.92 5.58
N PHE A 144 15.16 -8.58 4.40
CA PHE A 144 14.87 -9.28 3.14
C PHE A 144 16.08 -9.51 2.26
N THR A 145 16.39 -10.79 2.00
CA THR A 145 17.41 -11.23 1.04
C THR A 145 17.20 -10.66 -0.37
N GLU A 146 15.94 -10.52 -0.76
CA GLU A 146 15.54 -10.08 -2.10
C GLU A 146 15.84 -8.59 -2.35
N LEU A 147 16.14 -7.82 -1.30
CA LEU A 147 16.46 -6.39 -1.36
C LEU A 147 17.93 -6.07 -1.03
N GLU A 148 18.75 -7.08 -0.79
CA GLU A 148 20.20 -6.93 -0.49
C GLU A 148 20.92 -5.99 -1.44
N LYS A 149 20.61 -6.09 -2.73
CA LYS A 149 21.23 -5.28 -3.79
C LYS A 149 21.05 -3.76 -3.62
N TYR A 150 20.12 -3.31 -2.80
CA TYR A 150 19.88 -1.90 -2.50
C TYR A 150 20.56 -1.43 -1.21
N THR A 151 21.05 -2.35 -0.39
CA THR A 151 21.77 -2.04 0.84
C THR A 151 23.26 -2.00 0.51
N LYS A 152 23.86 -0.82 0.65
CA LYS A 152 25.32 -0.61 0.53
C LYS A 152 25.99 -0.79 1.86
#